data_AF-A0A0R2V547-F1
#
_entry.id   AF-A0A0R2V547-F1
#
_cell.length_a   1.000
_cell.length_b   1.000
_cell.length_c   1.000
_cell.angle_alpha   90.00
_cell.angle_beta   90.00
_cell.angle_gamma   90.00
#
_symmetry.space_group_name_H-M   'P 1'
#
loop_
_entity.id
_entity.type
_entity.pdbx_description
1 polymer ?
#
loop_
_entity_poly.entity_id
_entity_poly.type
_entity_poly.pdbx_seq_one_letter_code
_entity_poly.pdbx_strand_id
1 'polypeptide(L)'
;MKEAAQQFDAIVQERRSVRIYDQESPFDSDAVQRSLERAALAPNSSNMQLWEFYRVQDPEKMRRIAQYCMGQKAATTARELVLIVVRRDLWKQRSRFMLQAYEAYYAERPEIAHRLKRFRSYYGRLMPMYYFQDWLGLWGRIRQLIVFFASFRRPVVWQVRRQDLRVVCHKSAALAAQTFMLSMTAEGYATCPMEGFDS
;
A
#
# COMPACT_ATOMS: atom_id res chain seq x y z
N MET A 1 -11.07 -25.86 13.98
CA MET A 1 -10.56 -24.84 13.03
C MET A 1 -9.39 -25.48 12.26
N LYS A 2 -9.13 -25.13 11.00
CA LYS A 2 -7.94 -25.67 10.29
C LYS A 2 -6.65 -25.19 10.97
N GLU A 3 -5.56 -25.95 10.92
CA GLU A 3 -4.27 -25.59 11.55
C GLU A 3 -3.80 -24.19 11.15
N ALA A 4 -3.78 -23.89 9.85
CA ALA A 4 -3.41 -22.57 9.34
C ALA A 4 -4.30 -21.44 9.89
N ALA A 5 -5.58 -21.72 10.17
CA ALA A 5 -6.47 -20.74 10.76
C ALA A 5 -6.21 -20.54 12.27
N GLN A 6 -5.78 -21.58 12.99
CA GLN A 6 -5.35 -21.46 14.40
C GLN A 6 -4.06 -20.65 14.53
N GLN A 7 -3.09 -20.91 13.65
CA GLN A 7 -1.83 -20.14 13.59
C GLN A 7 -2.11 -18.67 13.29
N PHE A 8 -2.96 -18.40 12.29
CA PHE A 8 -3.35 -17.04 11.95
C PHE A 8 -4.12 -16.34 13.08
N ASP A 9 -5.05 -17.04 13.74
CA ASP A 9 -5.78 -16.50 14.90
C ASP A 9 -4.82 -16.11 16.03
N ALA A 10 -3.85 -16.98 16.36
CA ALA A 10 -2.82 -16.66 17.35
C ALA A 10 -2.03 -15.38 17.01
N ILE A 11 -1.59 -15.22 15.76
CA ILE A 11 -0.89 -14.02 15.30
C ILE A 11 -1.76 -12.77 15.47
N VAL A 12 -3.03 -12.83 15.08
CA VAL A 12 -3.97 -11.71 15.20
C VAL A 12 -4.22 -11.35 16.67
N GLN A 13 -4.36 -12.38 17.53
CA GLN A 13 -4.58 -12.23 18.96
C GLN A 13 -3.35 -11.74 19.71
N GLU A 14 -2.14 -12.05 19.25
CA GLU A 14 -0.88 -11.61 19.86
C GLU A 14 -0.54 -10.18 19.49
N ARG A 15 -0.78 -9.78 18.23
CA ARG A 15 -0.38 -8.47 17.71
C ARG A 15 -0.96 -7.32 18.55
N ARG A 16 -0.09 -6.46 19.08
CA ARG A 16 -0.43 -5.22 19.80
C ARG A 16 0.40 -4.06 19.26
N SER A 17 -0.03 -2.83 19.53
CA SER A 17 0.78 -1.64 19.27
C SER A 17 1.76 -1.45 20.44
N VAL A 18 2.93 -2.09 20.35
CA VAL A 18 3.97 -2.05 21.39
C VAL A 18 4.80 -0.78 21.26
N ARG A 19 4.92 -0.02 22.34
CA ARG A 19 5.49 1.34 22.28
C ARG A 19 6.90 1.46 22.87
N ILE A 20 7.39 0.41 23.52
CA ILE A 20 8.72 0.35 24.11
C ILE A 20 9.27 -1.00 23.72
N TYR A 21 10.45 -1.01 23.11
CA TYR A 21 11.10 -2.23 22.64
C TYR A 21 12.42 -2.41 23.37
N ASP A 22 12.80 -3.66 23.53
CA ASP A 22 14.11 -4.04 24.02
C ASP A 22 15.19 -3.72 22.97
N GLN A 23 16.33 -3.23 23.45
CA GLN A 23 17.49 -2.83 22.65
C GLN A 23 18.67 -3.78 22.82
N GLU A 24 18.63 -4.66 23.82
CA GLU A 24 19.74 -5.52 24.20
C GLU A 24 19.62 -6.93 23.62
N SER A 25 18.39 -7.47 23.51
CA SER A 25 18.21 -8.81 22.95
C SER A 25 18.69 -8.93 21.50
N PRO A 26 19.15 -10.13 21.08
CA PRO A 26 19.45 -10.42 19.69
C PRO A 26 18.27 -10.05 18.77
N PHE A 27 18.58 -9.43 17.63
CA PHE A 27 17.59 -8.96 16.68
C PHE A 27 17.93 -9.46 15.27
N ASP A 28 17.05 -10.31 14.70
CA ASP A 28 17.14 -10.74 13.32
C ASP A 28 16.62 -9.64 12.38
N SER A 29 17.54 -8.89 11.80
CA SER A 29 17.23 -7.88 10.78
C SER A 29 16.58 -8.50 9.53
N ASP A 30 16.89 -9.75 9.17
CA ASP A 30 16.34 -10.35 7.96
C ASP A 30 14.84 -10.65 8.10
N ALA A 31 14.32 -10.79 9.33
CA ALA A 31 12.89 -10.89 9.60
C ALA A 31 12.11 -9.68 9.08
N VAL A 32 12.70 -8.48 9.13
CA VAL A 32 12.09 -7.26 8.58
C VAL A 32 12.04 -7.34 7.07
N GLN A 33 13.11 -7.79 6.41
CA GLN A 33 13.16 -7.95 4.95
C GLN A 33 12.12 -8.96 4.46
N ARG A 34 12.06 -10.15 5.06
CA ARG A 34 11.05 -11.16 4.75
C ARG A 34 9.63 -10.60 4.93
N SER A 35 9.41 -9.82 5.98
CA SER A 35 8.11 -9.20 6.24
C SER A 35 7.75 -8.10 5.24
N LEU A 36 8.72 -7.33 4.72
CA LEU A 36 8.51 -6.36 3.65
C LEU A 36 8.15 -7.05 2.33
N GLU A 37 8.78 -8.18 2.01
CA GLU A 37 8.44 -8.99 0.84
C GLU A 37 7.01 -9.51 0.92
N ARG A 38 6.58 -10.02 2.08
CA ARG A 38 5.18 -10.42 2.31
C ARG A 38 4.23 -9.22 2.23
N ALA A 39 4.63 -8.06 2.74
CA ALA A 39 3.83 -6.83 2.66
C ALA A 39 3.60 -6.37 1.21
N ALA A 40 4.58 -6.56 0.31
CA ALA A 40 4.44 -6.24 -1.10
C ALA A 40 3.37 -7.10 -1.81
N LEU A 41 3.05 -8.29 -1.27
CA LEU A 41 1.99 -9.17 -1.77
C LEU A 41 0.58 -8.73 -1.32
N ALA A 42 0.46 -7.67 -0.53
CA ALA A 42 -0.83 -7.20 -0.05
C ALA A 42 -1.78 -6.84 -1.22
N PRO A 43 -3.06 -7.20 -1.13
CA PRO A 43 -4.03 -6.89 -2.17
C PRO A 43 -4.25 -5.38 -2.25
N ASN A 44 -4.46 -4.87 -3.46
CA ASN A 44 -4.75 -3.46 -3.69
C ASN A 44 -5.58 -3.25 -4.96
N SER A 45 -6.29 -2.11 -5.01
CA SER A 45 -7.17 -1.79 -6.12
C SER A 45 -6.39 -1.71 -7.44
N SER A 46 -6.90 -2.40 -8.47
CA SER A 46 -6.30 -2.45 -9.80
C SER A 46 -4.87 -2.99 -9.84
N ASN A 47 -4.39 -3.62 -8.76
CA ASN A 47 -3.01 -4.07 -8.60
C ASN A 47 -1.96 -2.99 -8.96
N MET A 48 -2.26 -1.71 -8.65
CA MET A 48 -1.40 -0.60 -9.00
C MET A 48 -0.18 -0.45 -8.09
N GLN A 49 -0.24 -1.00 -6.86
CA GLN A 49 0.90 -1.03 -5.91
C GLN A 49 1.59 0.34 -5.80
N LEU A 50 0.80 1.38 -5.50
CA LEU A 50 1.26 2.78 -5.41
C LEU A 50 1.84 3.10 -4.04
N TRP A 51 2.73 2.22 -3.58
CA TRP A 51 3.44 2.34 -2.31
C TRP A 51 4.93 2.09 -2.49
N GLU A 52 5.71 2.59 -1.55
CA GLU A 52 7.11 2.23 -1.33
C GLU A 52 7.34 2.05 0.17
N PHE A 53 8.28 1.17 0.50
CA PHE A 53 8.71 0.91 1.87
C PHE A 53 10.15 1.40 2.02
N TYR A 54 10.37 2.34 2.93
CA TYR A 54 11.70 2.81 3.29
C TYR A 54 12.06 2.23 4.64
N ARG A 55 12.96 1.24 4.62
CA ARG A 55 13.54 0.64 5.81
C ARG A 55 14.72 1.49 6.28
N VAL A 56 14.71 1.89 7.54
CA VAL A 56 15.72 2.77 8.15
C VAL A 56 16.32 2.06 9.35
N GLN A 57 17.63 1.82 9.28
CA GLN A 57 18.42 1.11 10.29
C GLN A 57 19.51 2.00 10.89
N ASP A 58 19.83 3.10 10.22
CA ASP A 58 20.87 4.03 10.66
C ASP A 58 20.41 4.79 11.92
N PRO A 59 21.15 4.70 13.05
CA PRO A 59 20.72 5.28 14.33
C PRO A 59 20.57 6.80 14.29
N GLU A 60 21.39 7.51 13.51
CA GLU A 60 21.31 8.96 13.36
C GLU A 60 20.03 9.35 12.60
N LYS A 61 19.72 8.67 11.50
CA LYS A 61 18.48 8.89 10.74
C LYS A 61 17.25 8.53 11.58
N MET A 62 17.29 7.44 12.33
CA MET A 62 16.20 7.06 13.23
C MET A 62 15.95 8.11 14.31
N ARG A 63 17.01 8.66 14.93
CA ARG A 63 16.89 9.77 15.87
C ARG A 63 16.25 11.00 15.25
N ARG A 64 16.64 11.37 14.03
CA ARG A 64 16.01 12.48 13.29
C ARG A 64 14.54 12.22 12.98
N ILE A 65 14.20 11.01 12.52
CA ILE A 65 12.80 10.64 12.24
C ILE A 65 11.97 10.66 13.53
N ALA A 66 12.51 10.19 14.65
CA ALA A 66 11.82 10.22 15.93
C ALA A 66 11.44 11.63 16.38
N GLN A 67 12.19 12.67 16.00
CA GLN A 67 11.81 14.07 16.22
C GLN A 67 10.54 14.44 15.45
N TYR A 68 10.41 14.05 14.18
CA TYR A 68 9.18 14.22 13.40
C TYR A 68 8.02 13.37 13.94
N CYS A 69 8.31 12.28 14.63
CA CYS A 69 7.32 11.51 15.40
C CYS A 69 7.07 12.06 16.82
N MET A 70 7.41 13.32 17.09
CA MET A 70 7.20 14.01 18.38
C MET A 70 7.83 13.27 19.59
N GLY A 71 8.94 12.56 19.37
CA GLY A 71 9.63 11.82 20.43
C GLY A 71 8.85 10.62 20.97
N GLN A 72 7.87 10.09 20.22
CA GLN A 72 7.13 8.90 20.61
C GLN A 72 8.08 7.75 20.96
N LYS A 73 7.81 7.06 22.08
CA LYS A 73 8.64 5.95 22.55
C LYS A 73 8.83 4.88 21.48
N ALA A 74 7.77 4.57 20.73
CA ALA A 74 7.80 3.61 19.64
C ALA A 74 8.82 3.98 18.55
N ALA A 75 9.04 5.27 18.28
CA ALA A 75 10.04 5.72 17.32
C ALA A 75 11.45 5.75 17.93
N THR A 76 11.57 6.17 19.19
CA THR A 76 12.88 6.32 19.85
C THR A 76 13.52 5.01 20.29
N THR A 77 12.71 3.99 20.58
CA THR A 77 13.20 2.71 21.09
C THR A 77 13.01 1.58 20.08
N ALA A 78 12.65 1.83 18.82
CA ALA A 78 12.59 0.75 17.83
C ALA A 78 14.00 0.29 17.44
N ARG A 79 14.14 -0.96 17.00
CA ARG A 79 15.38 -1.46 16.35
C ARG A 79 15.53 -0.92 14.94
N GLU A 80 14.42 -0.76 14.25
CA GLU A 80 14.34 -0.22 12.89
C GLU A 80 13.03 0.54 12.67
N LEU A 81 13.02 1.48 11.74
CA LEU A 81 11.81 2.18 11.31
C LEU A 81 11.48 1.83 9.86
N VAL A 82 10.21 1.56 9.58
CA VAL A 82 9.71 1.36 8.22
C VAL A 82 8.73 2.48 7.89
N LEU A 83 9.07 3.32 6.92
CA LEU A 83 8.17 4.36 6.42
C LEU A 83 7.46 3.84 5.19
N ILE A 84 6.13 3.86 5.23
CA ILE A 84 5.28 3.39 4.14
C ILE A 84 4.71 4.63 3.44
N VAL A 85 5.20 4.87 2.23
CA VAL A 85 4.90 6.10 1.48
C VAL A 85 3.97 5.78 0.31
N VAL A 86 2.97 6.63 0.11
CA VAL A 86 2.07 6.55 -1.05
C VAL A 86 2.68 7.29 -2.24
N ARG A 87 2.88 6.58 -3.35
CA ARG A 87 3.51 7.06 -4.58
C ARG A 87 2.52 7.17 -5.74
N ARG A 88 1.58 8.10 -5.62
CA ARG A 88 0.53 8.35 -6.64
C ARG A 88 1.13 8.64 -8.01
N ASP A 89 2.27 9.31 -8.06
CA ASP A 89 3.00 9.67 -9.27
C ASP A 89 3.40 8.46 -10.13
N LEU A 90 3.57 7.27 -9.53
CA LEU A 90 3.95 6.06 -10.23
C LEU A 90 2.82 5.42 -11.06
N TRP A 91 1.59 5.94 -11.00
CA TRP A 91 0.44 5.32 -11.67
C TRP A 91 0.68 5.06 -13.16
N LYS A 92 1.37 5.96 -13.86
CA LYS A 92 1.67 5.80 -15.30
C LYS A 92 2.58 4.61 -15.56
N GLN A 93 3.58 4.41 -14.71
CA GLN A 93 4.50 3.29 -14.82
C GLN A 93 3.79 1.98 -14.49
N ARG A 94 3.04 1.94 -13.39
CA ARG A 94 2.34 0.74 -12.92
C ARG A 94 1.24 0.29 -13.88
N SER A 95 0.46 1.23 -14.43
CA SER A 95 -0.56 0.92 -15.44
C SER A 95 0.03 0.35 -16.73
N ARG A 96 1.17 0.90 -17.20
CA ARG A 96 1.89 0.38 -18.37
C ARG A 96 2.45 -1.01 -18.12
N PHE A 97 3.07 -1.23 -16.97
CA PHE A 97 3.58 -2.54 -16.57
C PHE A 97 2.46 -3.58 -16.55
N MET A 98 1.32 -3.28 -15.92
CA MET A 98 0.18 -4.19 -15.88
C MET A 98 -0.36 -4.50 -17.29
N LEU A 99 -0.45 -3.50 -18.16
CA LEU A 99 -0.87 -3.72 -19.54
C LEU A 99 0.09 -4.66 -20.28
N GLN A 100 1.40 -4.42 -20.19
CA GLN A 100 2.43 -5.27 -20.82
C GLN A 100 2.38 -6.70 -20.28
N ALA A 101 2.22 -6.87 -18.97
CA ALA A 101 2.10 -8.19 -18.35
C ALA A 101 0.88 -8.96 -18.87
N TYR A 102 -0.28 -8.30 -19.01
CA TYR A 102 -1.45 -8.93 -19.62
C TYR A 102 -1.22 -9.23 -21.11
N GLU A 103 -0.60 -8.32 -21.86
CA GLU A 103 -0.30 -8.57 -23.27
C GLU A 103 0.58 -9.79 -23.47
N ALA A 104 1.64 -9.96 -22.67
CA ALA A 104 2.48 -11.16 -22.67
C ALA A 104 1.68 -12.42 -22.28
N TYR A 105 0.91 -12.36 -21.19
CA TYR A 105 0.11 -13.50 -20.71
C TYR A 105 -0.90 -14.02 -21.75
N TYR A 106 -1.57 -13.12 -22.48
CA TYR A 106 -2.56 -13.48 -23.49
C TYR A 106 -1.93 -13.80 -24.86
N ALA A 107 -0.70 -13.36 -25.15
CA ALA A 107 0.00 -13.74 -26.37
C ALA A 107 0.28 -15.25 -26.43
N GLU A 108 0.55 -15.87 -25.28
CA GLU A 108 0.72 -17.32 -25.15
C GLU A 108 -0.60 -18.11 -25.17
N ARG A 109 -1.75 -17.43 -25.12
CA ARG A 109 -3.09 -18.02 -24.89
C ARG A 109 -4.12 -17.47 -25.88
N PRO A 110 -3.98 -17.82 -27.18
CA PRO A 110 -4.85 -17.30 -28.24
C PRO A 110 -6.34 -17.58 -28.01
N GLU A 111 -6.68 -18.69 -27.34
CA GLU A 111 -8.05 -19.10 -27.03
C GLU A 111 -8.82 -18.10 -26.17
N ILE A 112 -8.13 -17.35 -25.30
CA ILE A 112 -8.72 -16.33 -24.43
C ILE A 112 -8.28 -14.90 -24.79
N ALA A 113 -7.55 -14.71 -25.89
CA ALA A 113 -6.99 -13.41 -26.28
C ALA A 113 -8.06 -12.32 -26.49
N HIS A 114 -9.30 -12.68 -26.81
CA HIS A 114 -10.41 -11.71 -26.92
C HIS A 114 -10.63 -10.90 -25.63
N ARG A 115 -10.27 -11.46 -24.45
CA ARG A 115 -10.38 -10.79 -23.15
C ARG A 115 -9.37 -9.65 -22.98
N LEU A 116 -8.26 -9.66 -23.72
CA LEU A 116 -7.23 -8.62 -23.67
C LEU A 116 -7.80 -7.22 -23.97
N LYS A 117 -8.83 -7.13 -24.82
CA LYS A 117 -9.52 -5.87 -25.13
C LYS A 117 -10.03 -5.16 -23.87
N ARG A 118 -10.52 -5.92 -22.88
CA ARG A 118 -10.99 -5.38 -21.60
C ARG A 118 -9.84 -4.77 -20.80
N PHE A 119 -8.71 -5.45 -20.73
CA PHE A 119 -7.52 -4.96 -20.01
C PHE A 119 -6.87 -3.76 -20.68
N ARG A 120 -6.82 -3.74 -22.02
CA ARG A 120 -6.41 -2.56 -22.82
C ARG A 120 -7.29 -1.35 -22.52
N SER A 121 -8.61 -1.54 -22.48
CA SER A 121 -9.54 -0.47 -22.09
C SER A 121 -9.32 -0.02 -20.64
N TYR A 122 -9.14 -0.97 -19.72
CA TYR A 122 -8.98 -0.70 -18.30
C TYR A 122 -7.67 0.05 -17.99
N TYR A 123 -6.51 -0.54 -18.28
CA TYR A 123 -5.21 0.03 -17.97
C TYR A 123 -4.75 1.09 -18.98
N GLY A 124 -5.24 1.03 -20.23
CA GLY A 124 -4.87 1.98 -21.27
C GLY A 124 -5.75 3.22 -21.34
N ARG A 125 -6.99 3.18 -20.81
CA ARG A 125 -7.90 4.34 -20.85
C ARG A 125 -8.50 4.67 -19.48
N LEU A 126 -9.13 3.71 -18.81
CA LEU A 126 -9.85 3.98 -17.56
C LEU A 126 -8.91 4.40 -16.43
N MET A 127 -7.82 3.66 -16.19
CA MET A 127 -6.85 3.99 -15.15
C MET A 127 -6.16 5.34 -15.40
N PRO A 128 -5.69 5.66 -16.63
CA PRO A 128 -5.24 7.00 -16.96
C PRO A 128 -6.29 8.08 -16.71
N MET A 129 -7.53 7.86 -17.14
CA MET A 129 -8.62 8.80 -16.93
C MET A 129 -8.91 9.00 -15.44
N TYR A 130 -8.80 7.98 -14.60
CA TYR A 130 -9.06 8.06 -13.16
C TYR A 130 -7.90 8.66 -12.35
N TYR A 131 -6.68 8.18 -12.56
CA TYR A 131 -5.50 8.56 -11.78
C TYR A 131 -4.84 9.87 -12.21
N PHE A 132 -5.07 10.32 -13.45
CA PHE A 132 -4.55 11.60 -13.91
C PHE A 132 -5.11 12.74 -13.05
N GLN A 133 -4.25 13.65 -12.59
CA GLN A 133 -4.65 14.84 -11.86
C GLN A 133 -3.88 16.01 -12.43
N ASP A 134 -4.57 17.07 -12.78
CA ASP A 134 -3.97 18.35 -13.15
C ASP A 134 -3.49 19.09 -11.88
N TRP A 135 -2.59 20.05 -12.08
CA TRP A 135 -2.03 20.86 -10.99
C TRP A 135 -3.14 21.54 -10.15
N LEU A 136 -4.14 22.11 -10.82
CA LEU A 136 -5.21 22.90 -10.21
C LEU A 136 -6.38 22.04 -9.69
N GLY A 137 -6.38 20.73 -9.99
CA GLY A 137 -7.46 19.81 -9.62
C GLY A 137 -8.79 20.05 -10.34
N LEU A 138 -8.79 20.84 -11.42
CA LEU A 138 -9.99 21.14 -12.22
C LEU A 138 -10.54 19.87 -12.89
N TRP A 139 -9.66 19.01 -13.37
CA TRP A 139 -10.03 17.76 -14.02
C TRP A 139 -10.76 16.82 -13.06
N GLY A 140 -10.36 16.79 -11.79
CA GLY A 140 -11.07 16.06 -10.75
C GLY A 140 -12.51 16.54 -10.55
N ARG A 141 -12.76 17.85 -10.64
CA ARG A 141 -14.11 18.42 -10.55
C ARG A 141 -14.96 18.11 -11.79
N ILE A 142 -14.38 18.21 -12.98
CA ILE A 142 -15.04 17.82 -14.24
C ILE A 142 -15.48 16.35 -14.16
N ARG A 143 -14.58 15.45 -13.76
CA ARG A 143 -14.93 14.03 -13.56
C ARG A 143 -16.02 13.84 -12.53
N GLN A 144 -16.02 14.63 -11.45
CA GLN A 144 -17.10 14.56 -10.45
C GLN A 144 -18.46 14.84 -11.08
N LEU A 145 -18.55 15.85 -11.95
CA LEU A 145 -19.79 16.17 -12.68
C LEU A 145 -20.19 15.02 -13.61
N ILE A 146 -19.23 14.48 -14.38
CA ILE A 146 -19.48 13.33 -15.26
C ILE A 146 -20.03 12.14 -14.46
N VAL A 147 -19.41 11.82 -13.32
CA VAL A 147 -19.82 10.73 -12.42
C VAL A 147 -21.21 11.01 -11.83
N PHE A 148 -21.48 12.25 -11.41
CA PHE A 148 -22.79 12.66 -10.91
C PHE A 148 -23.92 12.44 -11.94
N PHE A 149 -23.72 12.82 -13.20
CA PHE A 149 -24.74 12.56 -14.21
C PHE A 149 -24.83 11.08 -14.60
N ALA A 150 -23.70 10.37 -14.58
CA ALA A 150 -23.69 8.93 -14.84
C ALA A 150 -24.37 8.11 -13.73
N SER A 151 -24.35 8.60 -12.48
CA SER A 151 -24.91 7.87 -11.34
C SER A 151 -26.42 7.67 -11.40
N PHE A 152 -27.14 8.53 -12.13
CA PHE A 152 -28.58 8.35 -12.35
C PHE A 152 -28.93 7.12 -13.18
N ARG A 153 -27.98 6.59 -13.97
CA ARG A 153 -28.23 5.47 -14.88
C ARG A 153 -27.52 4.18 -14.46
N ARG A 154 -26.45 4.26 -13.66
CA ARG A 154 -25.65 3.11 -13.26
C ARG A 154 -24.80 3.39 -12.01
N PRO A 155 -24.37 2.34 -11.28
CA PRO A 155 -23.36 2.49 -10.24
C PRO A 155 -22.03 3.02 -10.79
N VAL A 156 -21.41 3.92 -10.02
CA VAL A 156 -20.16 4.60 -10.39
C VAL A 156 -19.30 4.82 -9.14
N VAL A 157 -17.99 4.96 -9.35
CA VAL A 157 -17.06 5.35 -8.29
C VAL A 157 -17.11 6.86 -8.11
N TRP A 158 -17.59 7.31 -6.95
CA TRP A 158 -17.75 8.73 -6.61
C TRP A 158 -16.44 9.45 -6.29
N GLN A 159 -15.46 8.68 -5.82
CA GLN A 159 -14.16 9.13 -5.30
C GLN A 159 -13.15 9.45 -6.43
N VAL A 160 -13.38 10.52 -7.20
CA VAL A 160 -12.57 10.86 -8.40
C VAL A 160 -11.70 12.11 -8.25
N ARG A 161 -11.76 12.80 -7.09
CA ARG A 161 -10.98 14.01 -6.84
C ARG A 161 -9.57 13.67 -6.35
N ARG A 162 -8.69 14.67 -6.34
CA ARG A 162 -7.29 14.51 -5.90
C ARG A 162 -7.17 14.05 -4.43
N GLN A 163 -8.03 14.55 -3.56
CA GLN A 163 -8.11 14.14 -2.15
C GLN A 163 -8.62 12.71 -2.02
N ASP A 164 -9.64 12.35 -2.81
CA ASP A 164 -10.17 10.99 -2.82
C ASP A 164 -9.11 9.98 -3.25
N LEU A 165 -8.36 10.28 -4.32
CA LEU A 165 -7.24 9.44 -4.75
C LEU A 165 -6.16 9.31 -3.67
N ARG A 166 -5.89 10.38 -2.91
CA ARG A 166 -4.97 10.30 -1.75
C ARG A 166 -5.48 9.25 -0.77
N VAL A 167 -6.75 9.34 -0.36
CA VAL A 167 -7.36 8.39 0.56
C VAL A 167 -7.35 6.96 0.01
N VAL A 168 -7.73 6.75 -1.25
CA VAL A 168 -7.76 5.42 -1.88
C VAL A 168 -6.36 4.77 -1.89
N CYS A 169 -5.33 5.55 -2.19
CA CYS A 169 -3.97 5.04 -2.21
C CYS A 169 -3.45 4.76 -0.79
N HIS A 170 -3.78 5.60 0.21
CA HIS A 170 -3.46 5.30 1.61
C HIS A 170 -4.18 4.07 2.15
N LYS A 171 -5.43 3.82 1.76
CA LYS A 171 -6.12 2.56 2.11
C LYS A 171 -5.36 1.34 1.59
N SER A 172 -4.87 1.41 0.35
CA SER A 172 -4.05 0.34 -0.23
C SER A 172 -2.73 0.18 0.56
N ALA A 173 -2.02 1.27 0.86
CA ALA A 173 -0.80 1.23 1.66
C ALA A 173 -1.04 0.72 3.09
N ALA A 174 -2.19 1.01 3.69
CA ALA A 174 -2.57 0.52 5.02
C ALA A 174 -2.79 -1.01 5.02
N LEU A 175 -3.29 -1.59 3.93
CA LEU A 175 -3.36 -3.06 3.79
C LEU A 175 -1.96 -3.67 3.78
N ALA A 176 -1.03 -3.07 3.04
CA ALA A 176 0.37 -3.48 3.05
C ALA A 176 1.01 -3.33 4.44
N ALA A 177 0.76 -2.21 5.12
CA ALA A 177 1.21 -1.98 6.50
C ALA A 177 0.68 -3.04 7.46
N GLN A 178 -0.60 -3.40 7.36
CA GLN A 178 -1.21 -4.44 8.18
C GLN A 178 -0.58 -5.81 7.91
N THR A 179 -0.35 -6.17 6.64
CA THR A 179 0.34 -7.41 6.27
C THR A 179 1.76 -7.44 6.83
N PHE A 180 2.50 -6.33 6.75
CA PHE A 180 3.82 -6.20 7.36
C PHE A 180 3.78 -6.47 8.88
N MET A 181 2.86 -5.82 9.60
CA MET A 181 2.75 -5.96 11.06
C MET A 181 2.38 -7.38 11.47
N LEU A 182 1.43 -8.03 10.77
CA LEU A 182 1.08 -9.43 11.03
C LEU A 182 2.24 -10.37 10.73
N SER A 183 2.98 -10.12 9.65
CA SER A 183 4.19 -10.88 9.31
C SER A 183 5.26 -10.73 10.39
N MET A 184 5.50 -9.52 10.89
CA MET A 184 6.48 -9.30 11.97
C MET A 184 6.09 -10.04 13.24
N THR A 185 4.80 -10.06 13.60
CA THR A 185 4.32 -10.87 14.74
C THR A 185 4.53 -12.36 14.50
N ALA A 186 4.31 -12.85 13.27
CA ALA A 186 4.62 -14.25 12.93
C ALA A 186 6.12 -14.59 13.02
N GLU A 187 7.00 -13.61 12.81
CA GLU A 187 8.46 -13.73 13.00
C GLU A 187 8.88 -13.55 14.47
N GLY A 188 7.93 -13.33 15.40
CA GLY A 188 8.20 -13.16 16.84
C GLY A 188 8.54 -11.73 17.28
N TYR A 189 8.31 -10.73 16.41
CA TYR A 189 8.64 -9.34 16.68
C TYR A 189 7.40 -8.45 16.82
N ALA A 190 7.48 -7.51 17.75
CA ALA A 190 6.44 -6.52 17.96
C ALA A 190 6.57 -5.33 16.99
N THR A 191 5.46 -4.67 16.71
CA THR A 191 5.40 -3.47 15.86
C THR A 191 4.45 -2.43 16.44
N CYS A 192 4.53 -1.19 15.95
CA CYS A 192 3.58 -0.14 16.25
C CYS A 192 3.34 0.74 15.02
N PRO A 193 2.11 0.81 14.50
CA PRO A 193 1.77 1.81 13.50
C PRO A 193 1.76 3.20 14.16
N MET A 194 2.28 4.20 13.46
CA MET A 194 2.33 5.58 13.93
C MET A 194 1.76 6.50 12.85
N GLU A 195 0.71 7.25 13.18
CA GLU A 195 0.14 8.31 12.33
C GLU A 195 0.38 9.72 12.89
N GLY A 196 0.75 9.81 14.19
CA GLY A 196 1.06 11.08 14.86
C GLY A 196 2.47 11.56 14.55
N PHE A 197 2.74 11.94 13.30
CA PHE A 197 4.03 12.48 12.87
C PHE A 197 3.83 13.70 11.96
N ASP A 198 4.85 14.57 11.90
CA ASP A 198 4.90 15.71 10.99
C ASP A 198 5.39 15.25 9.61
N SER A 199 4.58 15.49 8.56
CA SER A 199 4.66 14.83 7.24
C SER A 199 4.56 15.79 6.06
#